data_AF-A0A452TR40-F1
#
_entry.id   AF-A0A452TR40-F1
#
_cell.length_a   1.000
_cell.length_b   1.000
_cell.length_c   1.000
_cell.angle_alpha   90.00
_cell.angle_beta   90.00
_cell.angle_gamma   90.00
#
_symmetry.space_group_name_H-M   'P 1'
#
loop_
_entity.id
_entity.type
_entity.pdbx_description
1 polymer ?
#
loop_
_entity_poly.entity_id
_entity_poly.type
_entity_poly.pdbx_seq_one_letter_code
_entity_poly.pdbx_strand_id
1 'polypeptide(L)'
;MLGTVRGNRRLCMAHYESGFDTSFVDHNPDGSSEYGIFQLNSAWWCDNGVTPTQNLCHMECRDLLNPHILDDILCARCGLDPGDSWIRHCSGHDLSEWLKGCNMHAKPDAKKINNS
;
A
#
# COMPACT_ATOMS: atom_id res chain seq x y z
N MET A 1 2.74 -20.70 -16.21
CA MET A 1 2.14 -20.14 -14.98
C MET A 1 2.91 -18.88 -14.62
N LEU A 2 2.45 -17.70 -15.05
CA LEU A 2 2.98 -16.42 -14.58
C LEU A 2 2.39 -16.18 -13.19
N GLY A 3 3.05 -16.69 -12.17
CA GLY A 3 2.75 -16.31 -10.80
C GLY A 3 3.15 -14.86 -10.63
N THR A 4 2.22 -13.94 -10.85
CA THR A 4 2.41 -12.52 -10.52
C THR A 4 2.85 -12.45 -9.07
N VAL A 5 4.13 -12.11 -8.85
CA VAL A 5 4.61 -11.81 -7.51
C VAL A 5 3.78 -10.62 -7.04
N ARG A 6 2.88 -10.85 -6.09
CA ARG A 6 1.93 -9.83 -5.58
C ARG A 6 2.63 -8.60 -4.98
N GLY A 7 3.97 -8.63 -4.84
CA GLY A 7 4.80 -7.54 -4.37
C GLY A 7 4.99 -6.39 -5.37
N ASN A 8 5.03 -6.67 -6.67
CA ASN A 8 5.47 -5.66 -7.65
C ASN A 8 4.48 -4.49 -7.79
N ARG A 9 3.19 -4.78 -7.60
CA ARG A 9 2.14 -3.76 -7.55
C ARG A 9 2.41 -2.73 -6.45
N ARG A 10 2.69 -3.21 -5.24
CA ARG A 10 2.91 -2.34 -4.08
C ARG A 10 4.18 -1.52 -4.22
N LEU A 11 5.23 -2.10 -4.82
CA LEU A 11 6.48 -1.38 -5.08
C LEU A 11 6.29 -0.23 -6.07
N CYS A 12 5.60 -0.48 -7.18
CA CYS A 12 5.30 0.57 -8.16
C CYS A 12 4.45 1.69 -7.53
N MET A 13 3.40 1.34 -6.79
CA MET A 13 2.56 2.34 -6.12
C MET A 13 3.35 3.13 -5.07
N ALA A 14 4.06 2.47 -4.15
CA ALA A 14 4.85 3.16 -3.14
C ALA A 14 5.85 4.15 -3.75
N HIS A 15 6.45 3.81 -4.91
CA HIS A 15 7.33 4.73 -5.60
C HIS A 15 6.62 5.99 -6.10
N TYR A 16 5.51 5.84 -6.81
CA TYR A 16 4.85 6.99 -7.45
C TYR A 16 3.93 7.77 -6.51
N GLU A 17 3.47 7.17 -5.41
CA GLU A 17 2.63 7.83 -4.42
C GLU A 17 3.46 8.62 -3.40
N SER A 18 4.57 8.05 -2.89
CA SER A 18 5.34 8.64 -1.79
C SER A 18 6.86 8.67 -2.00
N GLY A 19 7.37 8.11 -3.11
CA GLY A 19 8.81 7.93 -3.28
C GLY A 19 9.42 6.97 -2.26
N PHE A 20 8.62 6.06 -1.70
CA PHE A 20 8.96 5.17 -0.57
C PHE A 20 9.12 5.86 0.79
N ASP A 21 8.71 7.12 0.94
CA ASP A 21 8.73 7.80 2.23
C ASP A 21 7.51 7.38 3.09
N THR A 22 7.77 6.62 4.15
CA THR A 22 6.74 6.17 5.09
C THR A 22 6.15 7.30 5.92
N SER A 23 6.79 8.47 5.97
CA SER A 23 6.34 9.63 6.73
C SER A 23 5.66 10.69 5.87
N PHE A 24 5.45 10.40 4.58
CA PHE A 24 4.88 11.35 3.65
C PHE A 24 3.40 11.63 3.93
N VAL A 25 3.04 12.91 3.92
CA VAL A 25 1.67 13.41 4.09
C VAL A 25 1.39 14.43 3.00
N ASP A 26 0.29 14.24 2.28
CA ASP A 26 -0.25 15.24 1.36
C ASP A 26 -1.61 15.73 1.86
N HIS A 27 -1.96 16.96 1.48
CA HIS A 27 -3.16 17.64 1.96
C HIS A 27 -4.05 18.04 0.80
N ASN A 28 -5.28 17.53 0.79
CA ASN A 28 -6.24 17.83 -0.25
C ASN A 28 -7.01 19.14 -0.02
N PRO A 29 -7.47 19.79 -1.10
CA PRO A 29 -8.34 20.97 -1.02
C PRO A 29 -9.68 20.74 -0.31
N ASP A 30 -10.16 19.49 -0.26
CA ASP A 30 -11.41 19.13 0.42
C ASP A 30 -11.26 18.95 1.94
N GLY A 31 -10.04 19.11 2.47
CA GLY A 31 -9.70 18.95 3.88
C GLY A 31 -9.40 17.51 4.30
N SER A 32 -9.43 16.55 3.38
CA SER A 32 -8.84 15.23 3.59
C SER A 32 -7.31 15.28 3.45
N SER A 33 -6.63 14.22 3.85
CA SER A 33 -5.18 14.11 3.70
C SER A 33 -4.77 12.66 3.42
N GLU A 34 -3.71 12.49 2.67
CA GLU A 34 -3.08 11.22 2.31
C GLU A 34 -1.96 10.92 3.29
N TYR A 35 -1.88 9.67 3.75
CA TYR A 35 -0.89 9.27 4.76
C TYR A 35 -0.04 8.09 4.31
N GLY A 36 1.26 8.18 4.61
CA GLY A 36 2.19 7.08 4.60
C GLY A 36 2.60 6.62 3.22
N ILE A 37 3.26 5.46 3.17
CA ILE A 37 3.94 4.95 1.97
C ILE A 37 2.99 4.71 0.78
N PHE A 38 1.71 4.46 1.07
CA PHE A 38 0.67 4.20 0.07
C PHE A 38 -0.36 5.32 -0.09
N GLN A 39 -0.16 6.47 0.56
CA GLN A 39 -1.04 7.64 0.46
C GLN A 39 -2.51 7.29 0.74
N LEU A 40 -2.76 6.69 1.90
CA LEU A 40 -4.10 6.29 2.34
C LEU A 40 -4.87 7.52 2.82
N ASN A 41 -5.95 7.85 2.12
CA ASN A 41 -6.76 9.04 2.38
C ASN A 41 -7.62 8.95 3.66
N SER A 42 -7.62 10.03 4.46
CA SER A 42 -8.35 10.13 5.74
C SER A 42 -9.87 10.11 5.62
N ALA A 43 -10.48 10.45 4.48
CA ALA A 43 -11.93 10.41 4.33
C ALA A 43 -12.48 8.96 4.26
N TRP A 44 -11.62 7.97 4.05
CA TRP A 44 -12.02 6.57 3.82
C TRP A 44 -11.33 5.58 4.75
N TRP A 45 -10.00 5.66 4.86
CA TRP A 45 -9.21 4.54 5.37
C TRP A 45 -8.89 4.63 6.86
N CYS A 46 -8.53 5.80 7.34
CA CYS A 46 -8.07 6.04 8.70
C CYS A 46 -8.73 7.29 9.30
N ASP A 47 -8.64 7.47 10.61
CA ASP A 47 -9.16 8.64 11.30
C ASP A 47 -8.03 9.59 11.74
N ASN A 48 -8.15 10.87 11.40
CA ASN A 48 -7.23 11.94 11.84
C ASN A 48 -7.88 12.95 12.78
N GLY A 49 -9.16 12.76 13.15
CA GLY A 49 -9.94 13.68 13.99
C GLY A 49 -10.34 14.99 13.32
N VAL A 50 -10.06 15.17 12.02
CA VAL A 50 -10.33 16.40 11.26
C VAL A 50 -11.37 16.14 10.17
N THR A 51 -11.15 15.12 9.34
CA THR A 51 -12.03 14.78 8.21
C THR A 51 -13.06 13.72 8.64
N PRO A 52 -14.37 13.91 8.37
CA PRO A 52 -15.34 12.83 8.57
C PRO A 52 -14.96 11.59 7.75
N THR A 53 -14.98 10.41 8.38
CA THR A 53 -14.44 9.19 7.77
C THR A 53 -15.26 7.95 8.08
N GLN A 54 -15.20 6.96 7.18
CA GLN A 54 -15.68 5.60 7.46
C GLN A 54 -14.68 4.80 8.29
N ASN A 55 -13.41 5.23 8.30
CA ASN A 55 -12.29 4.54 8.96
C ASN A 55 -12.30 3.03 8.69
N LEU A 56 -12.24 2.64 7.42
CA LEU A 56 -12.33 1.25 6.97
C LEU A 56 -11.23 0.35 7.53
N CYS A 57 -10.08 0.92 7.91
CA CYS A 57 -8.97 0.19 8.53
C CYS A 57 -9.03 0.22 10.06
N HIS A 58 -9.99 0.92 10.65
CA HIS A 58 -10.20 1.02 12.10
C HIS A 58 -8.93 1.45 12.86
N MET A 59 -8.24 2.47 12.35
CA MET A 59 -6.96 2.94 12.89
C MET A 59 -6.85 4.47 12.82
N GLU A 60 -5.86 5.03 13.52
CA GLU A 60 -5.53 6.45 13.42
C GLU A 60 -4.56 6.67 12.25
N CYS A 61 -4.72 7.77 11.51
CA CYS A 61 -3.86 8.04 10.34
C CYS A 61 -2.38 8.23 10.71
N ARG A 62 -2.09 8.62 11.96
CA ARG A 62 -0.71 8.74 12.44
C ARG A 62 0.02 7.39 12.54
N ASP A 63 -0.73 6.30 12.68
CA ASP A 63 -0.13 4.96 12.78
C ASP A 63 0.56 4.61 11.46
N LEU A 64 0.08 5.13 10.33
CA LEU A 64 0.67 4.94 8.99
C LEU A 64 1.99 5.71 8.76
N LEU A 65 2.42 6.58 9.68
CA LEU A 65 3.59 7.45 9.50
C LEU A 65 4.86 6.89 10.14
N ASN A 66 4.97 5.56 10.19
CA ASN A 66 6.00 4.87 10.93
C ASN A 66 6.83 3.94 10.02
N PRO A 67 8.08 3.57 10.39
CA PRO A 67 8.91 2.73 9.53
C PRO A 67 8.41 1.28 9.37
N HIS A 68 7.53 0.80 10.25
CA HIS A 68 6.93 -0.52 10.17
C HIS A 68 5.69 -0.48 9.29
N ILE A 69 5.84 -0.89 8.03
CA ILE A 69 4.77 -0.81 7.00
C ILE A 69 3.73 -1.94 7.06
N LEU A 70 3.63 -2.69 8.18
CA LEU A 70 2.76 -3.88 8.22
C LEU A 70 1.28 -3.49 8.23
N ASP A 71 0.94 -2.50 9.03
CA ASP A 71 -0.38 -1.88 9.10
C ASP A 71 -0.74 -1.21 7.78
N ASP A 72 0.17 -0.48 7.13
CA ASP A 72 -0.03 0.05 5.78
C ASP A 72 -0.41 -1.06 4.79
N ILE A 73 0.36 -2.17 4.78
CA ILE A 73 0.12 -3.31 3.88
C ILE A 73 -1.23 -3.97 4.16
N LEU A 74 -1.63 -4.07 5.43
CA LEU A 74 -2.88 -4.67 5.84
C LEU A 74 -4.08 -3.79 5.47
N CYS A 75 -3.97 -2.47 5.67
CA CYS A 75 -4.99 -1.51 5.27
C CYS A 75 -5.15 -1.49 3.74
N ALA A 76 -4.04 -1.45 3.01
CA ALA A 76 -3.97 -1.53 1.55
C ALA A 76 -4.37 -2.89 0.95
N ARG A 77 -4.65 -3.91 1.79
CA ARG A 77 -4.84 -5.31 1.34
C ARG A 77 -6.10 -5.52 0.53
N CYS A 78 -7.16 -4.76 0.82
CA CYS A 78 -8.43 -4.81 0.08
C CYS A 78 -8.34 -4.15 -1.31
N GLY A 79 -7.16 -3.67 -1.67
CA GLY A 79 -6.90 -2.90 -2.86
C GLY A 79 -6.66 -1.48 -2.41
N LEU A 80 -5.40 -1.04 -2.51
CA LEU A 80 -5.16 0.31 -2.99
C LEU A 80 -6.13 0.47 -4.16
N ASP A 81 -7.15 1.32 -4.02
CA ASP A 81 -8.00 1.62 -5.17
C ASP A 81 -7.06 1.98 -6.32
N PRO A 82 -7.32 1.61 -7.58
CA PRO A 82 -6.48 2.05 -8.67
C PRO A 82 -6.70 3.56 -8.82
N GLY A 83 -6.08 4.33 -7.92
CA GLY A 83 -6.00 5.76 -8.00
C GLY A 83 -5.24 6.14 -9.26
N ASP A 84 -5.26 7.44 -9.54
CA ASP A 84 -4.67 8.01 -10.74
C ASP A 84 -3.22 7.55 -10.97
N SER A 85 -2.43 7.44 -9.90
CA SER A 85 -1.03 7.02 -9.97
C SER A 85 -0.87 5.59 -10.50
N TRP A 86 -1.63 4.63 -9.97
CA TRP A 86 -1.61 3.25 -10.44
C TRP A 86 -2.00 3.14 -11.92
N ILE A 87 -3.10 3.80 -12.30
CA ILE A 87 -3.61 3.75 -13.68
C ILE A 87 -2.59 4.34 -14.65
N ARG A 88 -1.96 5.47 -14.29
CA ARG A 88 -1.02 6.19 -15.16
C ARG A 88 0.35 5.55 -15.27
N HIS A 89 0.86 4.94 -14.20
CA HIS A 89 2.28 4.57 -14.12
C HIS A 89 2.55 3.07 -13.97
N CYS A 90 1.56 2.30 -13.51
CA CYS A 90 1.78 0.89 -13.16
C CYS A 90 0.91 -0.08 -13.95
N SER A 91 -0.33 0.30 -14.25
CA SER A 91 -1.28 -0.53 -14.99
C SER A 91 -0.80 -0.77 -16.42
N GLY A 92 -0.78 -2.03 -16.87
CA GLY A 92 -0.36 -2.39 -18.22
C GLY A 92 1.15 -2.40 -18.47
N HIS A 93 1.97 -2.05 -17.47
CA HIS A 93 3.43 -2.13 -17.54
C HIS A 93 3.95 -3.48 -17.01
N ASP A 94 5.11 -3.92 -17.53
CA ASP A 94 5.82 -5.05 -16.93
C ASP A 94 6.47 -4.61 -15.62
N LEU A 95 5.90 -5.07 -14.51
CA LEU A 95 6.39 -4.74 -13.18
C LEU A 95 7.53 -5.66 -12.71
N SER A 96 8.02 -6.59 -13.54
CA SER A 96 9.12 -7.50 -13.19
C SER A 96 10.41 -6.76 -12.85
N GLU A 97 10.61 -5.57 -13.42
CA GLU A 97 11.77 -4.72 -13.20
C GLU A 97 11.91 -4.26 -11.74
N TRP A 98 10.79 -4.07 -11.03
CA TRP A 98 10.80 -3.64 -9.61
C TRP A 98 11.44 -4.66 -8.66
N LEU A 99 11.59 -5.92 -9.09
CA LEU A 99 12.27 -6.97 -8.32
C LEU A 99 13.63 -7.36 -8.89
N LYS A 100 14.09 -6.70 -9.96
CA LYS A 100 15.36 -7.05 -10.61
C LYS A 100 16.51 -6.77 -9.65
N GLY A 101 17.27 -7.81 -9.33
CA GLY A 101 18.37 -7.74 -8.36
C GLY A 101 17.94 -7.91 -6.89
N CYS A 102 16.64 -8.03 -6.60
CA CYS A 102 16.16 -8.37 -5.28
C CYS A 102 16.23 -9.89 -5.07
N ASN A 103 16.94 -10.34 -4.04
CA ASN A 103 16.95 -11.75 -3.65
C ASN A 103 15.80 -12.05 -2.68
N MET A 104 14.58 -12.14 -3.22
CA MET A 104 13.39 -12.44 -2.41
C MET A 104 13.16 -13.96 -2.32
N HIS A 105 13.55 -14.56 -1.20
CA HIS A 105 13.14 -15.92 -0.87
C HIS A 105 11.71 -15.89 -0.33
N ALA A 106 10.73 -16.27 -1.17
CA ALA A 106 9.39 -16.54 -0.67
C ALA A 106 9.49 -17.67 0.38
N LYS A 107 9.11 -17.40 1.63
CA LYS A 107 8.91 -18.49 2.60
C LYS A 107 7.83 -19.39 2.01
N PRO A 108 8.09 -20.70 1.81
CA PRO A 108 7.06 -21.59 1.32
C PRO A 108 5.85 -21.55 2.27
N ASP A 109 4.66 -21.45 1.70
CA ASP A 109 3.40 -21.42 2.43
C ASP A 109 3.38 -22.59 3.43
N ALA A 110 3.29 -22.27 4.73
CA ALA A 110 3.14 -23.25 5.81
C ALA A 110 1.77 -23.96 5.80
N LYS A 111 1.11 -24.06 4.64
CA LYS A 111 -0.26 -24.59 4.46
C LYS A 111 -0.33 -25.88 3.63
N LYS A 112 0.78 -26.63 3.55
CA LYS A 112 0.82 -28.03 3.09
C LYS A 112 1.65 -28.93 4.03
N ILE A 113 1.46 -28.81 5.33
CA ILE A 113 1.92 -29.82 6.29
C ILE A 113 0.78 -29.98 7.28
N ASN A 114 -0.22 -30.78 6.92
CA ASN A 114 -1.24 -31.39 7.78
C ASN A 114 -2.11 -32.29 6.87
N ASN A 115 -1.46 -33.22 6.18
CA ASN A 115 -2.09 -34.42 5.65
C ASN A 115 -1.13 -35.57 5.99
N SER A 116 -1.31 -36.15 7.17
CA SER A 116 -0.88 -37.50 7.48
C SER A 116 -1.81 -38.10 8.51
#